data_AF-A0A2V2RY13-F1
#
_entry.id   AF-A0A2V2RY13-F1
#
_cell.length_a   1.000
_cell.length_b   1.000
_cell.length_c   1.000
_cell.angle_alpha   90.00
_cell.angle_beta   90.00
_cell.angle_gamma   90.00
#
_symmetry.space_group_name_H-M   'P 1'
#
loop_
_entity.id
_entity.type
_entity.pdbx_description
1 polymer ?
#
loop_
_entity_poly.entity_id
_entity_poly.type
_entity_poly.pdbx_seq_one_letter_code
_entity_poly.pdbx_strand_id
1 'polypeptide(L)' 'MTPEAGLEAQIEIYRRMTGEERLGIALRLHELACNIARDGIRFQFPDATQEEVEEKLRERIRLAYG' A
#
# COMPACT_ATOMS: atom_id res chain seq x y z
N MET A 1 -2.60 -4.74 -28.64
CA MET A 1 -1.57 -3.86 -28.04
C MET A 1 -0.33 -4.72 -27.83
N THR A 2 0.85 -4.27 -28.28
CA THR A 2 2.11 -4.98 -27.99
C THR A 2 2.59 -4.60 -26.59
N PRO A 3 3.46 -5.38 -25.94
CA PRO A 3 4.05 -5.02 -24.64
C PRO A 3 4.70 -3.62 -24.64
N GLU A 4 5.37 -3.27 -25.74
CA GLU A 4 6.04 -1.98 -25.91
C GLU A 4 5.03 -0.82 -25.99
N ALA A 5 3.96 -1.01 -26.77
CA ALA A 5 2.88 -0.02 -26.85
C ALA A 5 2.14 0.15 -25.52
N GLY A 6 2.02 -0.91 -24.72
CA GLY A 6 1.44 -0.86 -23.38
C GLY A 6 2.32 -0.09 -22.39
N LEU A 7 3.63 -0.32 -22.43
CA LEU A 7 4.60 0.41 -21.61
C LEU A 7 4.61 1.90 -21.94
N GLU A 8 4.62 2.25 -23.22
CA GLU A 8 4.63 3.66 -23.65
C GLU A 8 3.34 4.38 -23.24
N ALA A 9 2.18 3.72 -23.38
CA ALA A 9 0.91 4.25 -22.88
C ALA A 9 0.92 4.46 -21.36
N GLN A 10 1.50 3.54 -20.59
CA GLN A 10 1.63 3.67 -19.14
C GLN A 10 2.53 4.85 -18.74
N ILE A 11 3.66 5.05 -19.43
CA ILE A 11 4.56 6.19 -19.20
C ILE A 11 3.84 7.51 -19.47
N GLU A 12 3.09 7.61 -20.56
CA GLU A 12 2.32 8.80 -20.90
C GLU A 12 1.22 9.11 -19.87
N ILE A 13 0.55 8.09 -19.34
CA ILE A 13 -0.40 8.25 -18.23
C ILE A 13 0.31 8.86 -17.01
N TYR A 14 1.47 8.31 -16.61
CA TYR A 14 2.21 8.85 -15.46
C TYR A 14 2.70 10.28 -15.69
N ARG A 15 3.14 10.62 -16.91
CA ARG A 15 3.55 11.99 -17.27
C ARG A 15 2.41 13.01 -17.15
N ARG A 16 1.18 12.61 -17.47
CA ARG A 16 -0.01 13.48 -17.41
C ARG A 16 -0.56 13.65 -16.01
N MET A 17 -0.21 12.77 -15.08
CA MET A 17 -0.67 12.89 -13.69
C MET A 17 -0.09 14.13 -13.01
N THR A 18 -0.99 14.90 -12.40
CA THR A 18 -0.68 15.96 -11.46
C THR A 18 -0.02 15.40 -10.18
N GLY A 19 0.58 16.29 -9.39
CA GLY A 19 1.13 15.92 -8.08
C GLY A 19 0.07 15.37 -7.13
N GLU A 20 -1.15 15.93 -7.16
CA GLU A 20 -2.28 15.48 -6.33
C GLU A 20 -2.73 14.06 -6.69
N GLU A 21 -2.84 13.74 -7.99
CA GLU A 21 -3.20 12.39 -8.44
C GLU A 21 -2.16 11.36 -8.02
N ARG A 22 -0.87 11.71 -8.13
CA ARG A 22 0.24 10.85 -7.68
C ARG A 22 0.19 10.63 -6.18
N LEU A 23 -0.03 11.68 -5.39
CA LEU A 23 -0.17 11.58 -3.94
C LEU A 23 -1.37 10.70 -3.58
N GLY A 24 -2.50 10.88 -4.24
CA GLY A 24 -3.69 10.06 -4.03
C GLY A 24 -3.44 8.58 -4.30
N ILE A 25 -2.68 8.23 -5.35
CA ILE A 25 -2.27 6.84 -5.61
C ILE A 25 -1.39 6.31 -4.47
N ALA A 26 -0.38 7.08 -4.05
CA ALA A 26 0.53 6.67 -2.98
C ALA A 26 -0.21 6.39 -1.65
N LEU A 27 -1.16 7.27 -1.28
CA LEU A 27 -1.97 7.10 -0.08
C LEU A 27 -2.84 5.83 -0.14
N ARG A 28 -3.48 5.57 -1.28
CA ARG A 28 -4.28 4.33 -1.48
C ARG A 28 -3.42 3.08 -1.44
N LEU A 29 -2.21 3.12 -2.01
CA LEU A 29 -1.27 2.00 -1.93
C LEU A 29 -0.81 1.75 -0.50
N HIS A 30 -0.55 2.80 0.27
CA HIS A 30 -0.21 2.69 1.69
C HIS A 30 -1.37 2.07 2.50
N GLU A 31 -2.59 2.55 2.28
CA GLU A 31 -3.79 1.99 2.92
C GLU A 31 -3.97 0.50 2.61
N LEU A 32 -3.84 0.13 1.33
CA LEU A 32 -3.91 -1.27 0.90
C LEU A 32 -2.85 -2.13 1.60
N ALA A 33 -1.60 -1.66 1.66
CA ALA A 33 -0.52 -2.37 2.34
C ALA A 33 -0.83 -2.57 3.84
N CYS A 34 -1.36 -1.55 4.50
CA CYS A 34 -1.79 -1.63 5.89
C CYS A 34 -2.92 -2.65 6.09
N ASN A 35 -3.90 -2.70 5.18
CA ASN A 35 -5.00 -3.68 5.27
C ASN A 35 -4.50 -5.12 5.11
N ILE A 36 -3.64 -5.38 4.12
CA ILE A 36 -3.02 -6.69 3.93
C ILE A 36 -2.23 -7.08 5.20
N ALA A 37 -1.49 -6.15 5.79
CA ALA A 37 -0.75 -6.39 7.02
C ALA A 37 -1.68 -6.73 8.20
N ARG A 38 -2.79 -6.00 8.38
CA ARG A 38 -3.81 -6.28 9.41
C ARG A 38 -4.39 -7.67 9.26
N ASP A 39 -4.74 -8.09 8.06
CA ASP A 39 -5.30 -9.41 7.80
C ASP A 39 -4.29 -10.51 8.12
N GLY A 40 -3.02 -10.32 7.74
CA GLY A 40 -1.94 -11.22 8.14
C GLY A 40 -1.70 -11.25 9.64
N ILE A 41 -1.84 -10.12 10.35
CA ILE A 41 -1.73 -10.06 11.81
C ILE A 41 -2.89 -10.82 12.46
N ARG A 42 -4.13 -10.59 12.05
CA ARG A 42 -5.30 -11.31 12.58
C ARG A 42 -5.20 -12.82 12.36
N PHE A 43 -4.67 -13.23 11.21
CA PHE A 43 -4.40 -14.64 10.95
C PHE A 43 -3.34 -15.23 11.90
N GLN A 44 -2.28 -14.47 12.20
CA GLN A 44 -1.21 -14.90 13.12
C GLN A 44 -1.62 -14.83 14.60
N PHE A 45 -2.53 -13.93 14.96
CA PHE A 45 -3.01 -13.69 16.32
C PHE A 45 -4.55 -13.66 16.34
N PRO A 46 -5.22 -14.83 16.29
CA PRO A 46 -6.68 -14.91 16.15
C PRO A 46 -7.45 -14.26 17.30
N ASP A 47 -6.88 -14.26 18.51
CA ASP A 47 -7.48 -13.70 19.72
C ASP A 47 -7.09 -12.23 19.97
N ALA A 48 -6.29 -11.63 19.07
CA ALA A 48 -5.89 -10.24 19.23
C ALA A 48 -7.09 -9.30 19.11
N THR A 49 -7.17 -8.38 20.05
CA THR A 49 -8.06 -7.23 19.98
C THR A 49 -7.67 -6.31 18.82
N GLN A 50 -8.60 -5.45 18.41
CA GLN A 50 -8.33 -4.46 17.38
C GLN A 50 -7.15 -3.56 17.75
N GLU A 51 -7.00 -3.18 19.02
CA GLU A 51 -5.90 -2.34 19.50
C GLU A 51 -4.54 -3.04 19.36
N GLU A 52 -4.46 -4.32 19.74
CA GLU A 52 -3.24 -5.13 19.58
C GLU A 52 -2.85 -5.32 18.11
N VAL A 53 -3.85 -5.47 17.22
CA VAL A 53 -3.60 -5.54 15.77
C VAL A 53 -2.98 -4.23 15.27
N GLU A 54 -3.49 -3.07 15.70
CA GLU A 54 -2.94 -1.77 15.31
C GLU A 54 -1.55 -1.52 15.91
N GLU A 55 -1.29 -1.97 17.14
CA GLU A 55 0.05 -1.87 17.74
C GLU A 55 1.08 -2.67 16.93
N LYS A 56 0.76 -3.91 16.59
CA LYS A 56 1.61 -4.76 15.73
C LYS A 56 1.80 -4.17 14.34
N LEU A 57 0.77 -3.54 13.77
CA LEU A 57 0.90 -2.83 12.50
C LEU A 57 1.89 -1.67 12.61
N ARG A 58 1.80 -0.84 13.66
CA ARG A 58 2.72 0.28 13.89
C ARG A 58 4.15 -0.21 14.06
N GLU A 59 4.36 -1.32 14.77
CA GLU A 59 5.68 -1.94 14.92
C GLU A 59 6.26 -2.37 13.56
N ARG A 60 5.46 -3.06 12.72
CA ARG A 60 5.88 -3.44 11.37
C ARG A 60 6.27 -2.24 10.51
N ILE A 61 5.48 -1.17 10.54
CA ILE A 61 5.79 0.07 9.82
C ILE A 61 7.10 0.65 10.33
N ARG A 62 7.29 0.75 11.66
CA ARG A 62 8.53 1.27 12.25
C ARG A 62 9.76 0.48 11.79
N LEU A 63 9.67 -0.84 11.71
CA LEU A 63 10.77 -1.70 11.24
C LEU A 63 11.08 -1.52 9.74
N ALA A 64 10.09 -1.16 8.92
CA ALA A 64 10.29 -0.95 7.49
C ALA A 64 10.95 0.40 7.14
N TYR A 65 10.85 1.39 8.04
CA TYR A 65 11.37 2.75 7.84
C TYR A 65 12.46 3.15 8.85
N GLY A 66 12.84 2.23 9.74
CA GLY A 66 13.85 2.41 10.79
C GLY A 66 15.24 1.91 10.41
#